data_AF-A0A7S4MNU2-F1
#
_entry.id   AF-A0A7S4MNU2-F1
#
_cell.length_a   1.000
_cell.length_b   1.000
_cell.length_c   1.000
_cell.angle_alpha   90.00
_cell.angle_beta   90.00
_cell.angle_gamma   90.00
#
_symmetry.space_group_name_H-M   'P 1'
#
loop_
_entity.id
_entity.type
_entity.pdbx_description
1 polymer ?
#
loop_
_entity_poly.entity_id
_entity_poly.type
_entity_poly.pdbx_seq_one_letter_code
_entity_poly.pdbx_strand_id
1 'polypeptide(L)'
;DTQISLVQTVQLTGAILVSTPQLLALEDVKRGLDLFRKCNVSVVGLIENMSYWTCGGCSKREYIFGEGGAQKAAKEHNVPFLGEIPIYKDIARYSDAGKAKAKHPHP
;
A
#
# COMPACT_ATOMS: atom_id res chain seq x y z
N ASP A 1 -15.20 9.89 -11.33
CA ASP A 1 -16.58 9.40 -11.09
C ASP A 1 -16.78 7.91 -10.98
N THR A 2 -16.01 7.05 -11.66
CA THR A 2 -16.19 5.58 -11.56
C THR A 2 -15.89 4.98 -10.18
N GLN A 3 -14.94 5.54 -9.43
CA GLN A 3 -14.60 5.05 -8.09
C GLN A 3 -15.67 5.39 -7.03
N ILE A 4 -16.33 6.56 -7.16
CA ILE A 4 -17.38 6.99 -6.23
C ILE A 4 -18.64 6.13 -6.41
N SER A 5 -19.04 5.86 -7.65
CA SER A 5 -20.24 5.07 -7.91
C SER A 5 -20.11 3.63 -7.38
N LEU A 6 -18.93 3.01 -7.50
CA LEU A 6 -18.69 1.66 -6.98
C LEU A 6 -18.82 1.59 -5.47
N VAL A 7 -18.22 2.55 -4.75
CA VAL A 7 -18.28 2.66 -3.29
C VAL A 7 -19.71 2.92 -2.81
N GLN A 8 -20.52 3.65 -3.59
CA GLN A 8 -21.93 3.89 -3.27
C GLN A 8 -22.85 2.72 -3.62
N THR A 9 -22.45 1.88 -4.58
CA THR A 9 -23.25 0.73 -5.04
C THR A 9 -23.05 -0.50 -4.15
N VAL A 10 -21.90 -0.60 -3.48
CA VAL A 10 -21.53 -1.75 -2.64
C VAL A 10 -21.39 -1.29 -1.19
N GLN A 11 -22.04 -1.99 -0.25
CA GLN A 11 -21.83 -1.75 1.17
C GLN A 11 -20.42 -2.21 1.57
N LEU A 12 -19.49 -1.26 1.70
CA LEU A 12 -18.12 -1.52 2.14
C LEU A 12 -18.02 -1.46 3.66
N THR A 13 -17.56 -2.55 4.28
CA THR A 13 -17.27 -2.61 5.72
C THR A 13 -16.02 -1.80 6.08
N GLY A 14 -15.08 -1.69 5.15
CA GLY A 14 -13.89 -0.88 5.32
C GLY A 14 -12.96 -0.97 4.10
N ALA A 15 -11.89 -0.17 4.14
CA ALA A 15 -10.89 -0.09 3.08
C ALA A 15 -9.47 -0.14 3.65
N ILE A 16 -8.56 -0.75 2.91
CA ILE A 16 -7.11 -0.66 3.14
C ILE A 16 -6.54 0.16 2.00
N LEU A 17 -5.74 1.17 2.36
CA LEU A 17 -4.99 1.96 1.38
C LEU A 17 -3.61 1.34 1.20
N VAL A 18 -3.13 1.32 -0.05
CA VAL A 18 -1.78 0.86 -0.39
C VAL A 18 -1.11 1.96 -1.18
N SER A 19 0.08 2.38 -0.75
CA SER A 19 0.88 3.41 -1.42
C SER A 19 2.34 3.01 -1.46
N THR A 20 3.14 3.74 -2.24
CA THR A 20 4.60 3.62 -2.23
C THR A 20 5.23 4.80 -1.46
N PRO A 21 6.53 4.76 -1.09
CA PRO A 21 7.14 5.77 -0.20
C PRO A 21 7.26 7.18 -0.80
N GLN A 22 7.13 7.32 -2.13
CA GLN A 22 7.34 8.56 -2.85
C GLN A 22 6.22 9.57 -2.59
N LEU A 23 6.59 10.84 -2.46
CA LEU A 23 5.67 11.94 -2.15
C LEU A 23 4.45 12.02 -3.09
N LEU A 24 4.64 11.79 -4.40
CA LEU A 24 3.56 11.84 -5.37
C LEU A 24 2.48 10.78 -5.09
N ALA A 25 2.87 9.56 -4.68
CA ALA A 25 1.92 8.51 -4.34
C ALA A 25 1.13 8.84 -3.06
N LEU A 26 1.72 9.62 -2.14
CA LEU A 26 1.07 10.03 -0.90
C LEU A 26 -0.06 11.04 -1.14
N GLU A 27 -0.03 11.81 -2.23
CA GLU A 27 -1.17 12.67 -2.60
C GLU A 27 -2.43 11.85 -2.90
N ASP A 28 -2.27 10.66 -3.49
CA ASP A 28 -3.39 9.76 -3.79
C ASP A 28 -3.94 9.08 -2.53
N VAL A 29 -3.09 8.84 -1.52
CA VAL A 29 -3.55 8.40 -0.18
C VAL A 29 -4.51 9.42 0.42
N LYS A 30 -4.15 10.71 0.38
CA LYS A 30 -5.01 11.79 0.90
C LYS A 30 -6.36 11.82 0.18
N ARG A 31 -6.36 11.76 -1.15
CA ARG A 31 -7.60 11.73 -1.95
C ARG A 31 -8.46 10.50 -1.63
N GLY A 32 -7.83 9.32 -1.49
CA GLY A 32 -8.51 8.09 -1.12
C GLY A 32 -9.15 8.17 0.28
N LEU A 33 -8.42 8.72 1.25
CA LEU A 33 -8.96 8.96 2.61
C LEU A 33 -10.18 9.85 2.58
N ASP A 34 -10.12 10.97 1.85
CA ASP A 34 -11.23 11.91 1.74
C ASP A 34 -12.44 11.27 1.06
N LEU A 35 -12.23 10.44 0.05
CA LEU A 35 -13.28 9.68 -0.62
C LEU A 35 -13.98 8.72 0.35
N PHE A 36 -13.23 7.86 1.03
CA PHE A 36 -13.81 6.87 1.95
C PHE A 36 -14.52 7.53 3.14
N ARG A 37 -13.98 8.64 3.66
CA ARG A 37 -14.65 9.45 4.69
C ARG A 37 -16.00 9.99 4.20
N LYS A 38 -16.06 10.56 2.99
CA LYS A 38 -17.32 11.06 2.40
C LYS A 38 -18.36 9.96 2.19
N CYS A 39 -17.91 8.73 1.97
CA CYS A 39 -18.78 7.57 1.80
C CYS A 39 -19.07 6.81 3.11
N ASN A 40 -18.67 7.34 4.28
CA ASN A 40 -18.78 6.67 5.58
C ASN A 40 -18.15 5.26 5.63
N VAL A 41 -17.07 5.05 4.89
CA VAL A 41 -16.31 3.79 4.88
C VAL A 41 -15.10 3.94 5.80
N SER A 42 -14.95 3.01 6.75
CA SER A 42 -13.81 2.99 7.67
C SER A 42 -12.52 2.60 6.94
N VAL A 43 -11.48 3.41 7.04
CA VAL A 43 -10.15 3.04 6.55
C VAL A 43 -9.42 2.28 7.65
N VAL A 44 -9.25 0.98 7.44
CA VAL A 44 -8.64 0.03 8.38
C VAL A 44 -7.16 0.34 8.59
N GLY A 45 -6.49 0.80 7.53
CA GLY A 45 -5.11 1.23 7.62
C GLY A 45 -4.44 1.47 6.28
N LEU A 46 -3.16 1.84 6.35
CA LEU A 46 -2.29 2.13 5.22
C LEU A 46 -1.10 1.16 5.22
N ILE A 47 -0.81 0.61 4.03
CA ILE A 47 0.35 -0.25 3.75
C ILE A 47 1.31 0.52 2.84
N GLU A 48 2.61 0.45 3.15
CA GLU A 48 3.68 0.90 2.25
C GLU A 48 4.16 -0.26 1.38
N ASN A 49 3.84 -0.26 0.09
CA ASN A 49 4.34 -1.19 -0.90
C ASN A 49 5.65 -0.69 -1.53
N MET A 50 6.44 -1.60 -2.07
CA MET A 50 7.75 -1.31 -2.69
C MET A 50 8.68 -0.51 -1.75
N SER A 51 8.63 -0.78 -0.45
CA SER A 51 9.32 0.02 0.58
C SER A 51 10.85 -0.10 0.50
N TYR A 52 11.36 -1.32 0.45
CA TYR A 52 12.79 -1.59 0.37
C TYR A 52 13.08 -2.84 -0.46
N TRP A 53 14.33 -2.97 -0.88
CA TRP A 53 14.90 -4.19 -1.44
C TRP A 53 15.83 -4.84 -0.41
N THR A 54 15.76 -6.15 -0.25
CA THR A 54 16.75 -6.91 0.52
C THR A 54 17.69 -7.60 -0.45
N CYS A 55 19.00 -7.37 -0.26
CA CYS A 55 20.01 -8.03 -1.07
C CYS A 55 19.91 -9.56 -0.91
N GLY A 56 19.89 -10.31 -2.01
CA GLY A 56 19.74 -11.78 -2.00
C GLY A 56 20.89 -12.57 -1.37
N GLY A 57 21.86 -11.89 -0.74
CA GLY A 57 22.98 -12.49 -0.01
C GLY A 57 23.35 -11.75 1.28
N CYS A 58 22.61 -10.72 1.69
CA CYS A 58 22.82 -10.07 2.98
C CYS A 58 21.53 -9.47 3.55
N SER A 59 21.48 -9.24 4.86
CA SER A 59 20.28 -8.71 5.55
C SER A 59 20.10 -7.19 5.41
N LYS A 60 20.82 -6.54 4.50
CA LYS A 60 20.76 -5.09 4.31
C LYS A 60 19.48 -4.71 3.55
N ARG A 61 18.76 -3.73 4.09
CA ARG A 61 17.64 -3.07 3.41
C ARG A 61 18.13 -1.87 2.61
N GLU A 62 17.64 -1.74 1.39
CA GLU A 62 17.94 -0.61 0.52
C GLU A 62 16.64 0.06 0.07
N TYR A 63 16.49 1.33 0.41
CA TYR A 63 15.29 2.13 0.17
C TYR A 63 15.40 2.89 -1.15
N ILE A 64 15.23 2.16 -2.25
CA ILE A 64 15.40 2.68 -3.63
C ILE A 64 14.43 3.84 -3.92
N PHE A 65 13.29 3.85 -3.25
CA PHE A 65 12.17 4.77 -3.50
C PHE A 65 11.90 5.75 -2.37
N GLY A 66 12.78 5.82 -1.38
CA GLY A 66 12.55 6.55 -0.13
C GLY A 66 12.04 5.64 1.00
N GLU A 67 11.97 6.18 2.20
CA GLU A 67 11.68 5.42 3.43
C GLU A 67 10.55 6.07 4.24
N GLY A 68 9.54 5.26 4.60
CA GLY A 68 8.52 5.60 5.57
C GLY A 68 7.57 6.73 5.15
N GLY A 69 7.37 6.93 3.84
CA GLY A 69 6.46 7.94 3.31
C GLY A 69 5.02 7.70 3.73
N ALA A 70 4.54 6.47 3.54
CA ALA A 70 3.20 6.06 3.94
C ALA A 70 3.07 5.95 5.46
N GLN A 71 4.12 5.57 6.20
CA GLN A 71 4.09 5.61 7.67
C GLN A 71 3.87 7.04 8.20
N LYS A 72 4.55 8.03 7.61
CA LYS A 72 4.36 9.45 7.94
C LYS A 72 2.95 9.92 7.58
N ALA A 73 2.45 9.59 6.40
CA ALA A 73 1.09 9.93 5.97
C ALA A 73 0.01 9.30 6.86
N ALA A 74 0.19 8.04 7.28
CA ALA A 74 -0.69 7.36 8.22
C ALA A 74 -0.79 8.13 9.55
N LYS A 75 0.36 8.57 10.08
CA LYS A 75 0.43 9.38 11.30
C LYS A 75 -0.25 10.74 11.13
N GLU A 76 0.02 11.45 10.03
CA GLU A 76 -0.57 12.77 9.73
C GLU A 76 -2.10 12.70 9.65
N HIS A 77 -2.63 11.64 9.05
CA HIS A 77 -4.07 11.50 8.84
C HIS A 77 -4.79 10.70 9.92
N ASN A 78 -4.08 10.31 10.98
CA ASN A 78 -4.58 9.52 12.11
C ASN A 78 -5.22 8.19 11.69
N VAL A 79 -4.50 7.44 10.85
CA VAL A 79 -4.90 6.13 10.31
C VAL A 79 -3.87 5.08 10.72
N PRO A 80 -4.24 3.83 11.05
CA PRO A 80 -3.28 2.80 11.39
C PRO A 80 -2.28 2.53 10.26
N PHE A 81 -0.99 2.46 10.59
CA PHE A 81 0.02 1.95 9.68
C PHE A 81 0.12 0.43 9.86
N LEU A 82 -0.18 -0.32 8.80
CA LEU A 82 -0.26 -1.79 8.87
C LEU A 82 1.09 -2.46 8.57
N GLY A 83 2.04 -1.72 8.00
CA GLY A 83 3.40 -2.18 7.75
C GLY A 83 3.88 -1.92 6.33
N GLU A 84 5.02 -2.53 6.03
CA GLU A 84 5.77 -2.37 4.80
C GLU A 84 5.88 -3.69 4.04
N ILE A 85 5.73 -3.63 2.72
CA ILE A 85 5.95 -4.74 1.80
C ILE A 85 7.16 -4.42 0.93
N PRO A 86 8.24 -5.22 1.02
CA PRO A 86 9.43 -4.97 0.21
C PRO A 86 9.22 -5.38 -1.25
N ILE A 87 10.16 -4.96 -2.08
CA ILE A 87 10.22 -5.33 -3.49
C ILE A 87 10.67 -6.79 -3.59
N TYR A 88 9.86 -7.62 -4.26
CA TYR A 88 10.21 -9.01 -4.58
C TYR A 88 10.23 -9.20 -6.09
N LYS A 89 11.40 -9.50 -6.67
CA LYS A 89 11.59 -9.69 -8.12
C LYS A 89 10.63 -10.73 -8.69
N ASP A 90 10.42 -11.81 -7.94
CA ASP A 90 9.58 -12.91 -8.37
C ASP A 90 8.08 -12.56 -8.41
N ILE A 91 7.60 -11.64 -7.56
CA ILE A 91 6.18 -11.27 -7.54
C ILE A 91 5.75 -10.67 -8.87
N ALA A 92 6.56 -9.79 -9.47
CA ALA A 92 6.26 -9.20 -10.77
C ALA A 92 6.14 -10.28 -11.84
N ARG A 93 7.16 -11.14 -11.95
CA ARG A 93 7.20 -12.24 -12.91
C ARG A 93 6.01 -13.21 -12.75
N TYR A 94 5.67 -13.58 -11.52
CA TYR A 94 4.54 -14.47 -11.26
C TYR A 94 3.19 -13.81 -11.51
N SER A 95 3.06 -12.51 -11.21
CA SER A 95 1.85 -11.73 -11.48
C SER A 95 1.59 -11.63 -12.99
N ASP A 96 2.60 -11.29 -13.78
CA ASP A 96 2.52 -11.20 -15.24
C ASP A 96 2.15 -12.55 -15.88
N ALA A 97 2.61 -13.65 -15.28
CA ALA A 97 2.29 -15.00 -15.73
C ALA A 97 0.89 -15.49 -15.28
N GLY A 98 0.09 -14.66 -14.62
CA GLY A 98 -1.21 -15.05 -14.06
C GLY A 98 -1.11 -16.07 -12.91
N LYS A 99 0.05 -16.16 -12.26
CA LYS A 99 0.38 -17.15 -11.23
C LYS A 99 0.78 -16.46 -9.94
N ALA A 100 0.08 -15.40 -9.55
CA ALA A 100 0.37 -14.65 -8.32
C ALA A 100 0.48 -15.61 -7.12
N LYS A 101 1.71 -15.93 -6.74
CA LYS A 101 2.03 -16.79 -5.59
C LYS A 101 2.42 -15.87 -4.45
N ALA A 102 1.53 -15.70 -3.49
CA ALA A 102 1.88 -15.11 -2.19
C ALA A 102 2.63 -16.17 -1.38
N LYS A 103 3.93 -16.35 -1.65
CA LYS A 103 4.83 -17.04 -0.73
C LYS A 103 5.82 -16.02 -0.24
N HIS A 104 5.81 -15.75 1.07
CA HIS A 104 6.84 -14.95 1.73
C HIS A 104 8.20 -15.60 1.40
N PRO A 105 9.08 -14.95 0.62
CA PRO A 105 10.34 -15.56 0.21
C PRO A 105 11.35 -15.28 1.32
N HIS A 106 11.13 -15.89 2.49
CA HIS A 106 12.08 -16.22 3.54
C HIS A 106 11.29 -16.88 4.69
N PRO A 107 11.87 -17.90 5.36
CA PRO A 107 11.25 -18.59 6.50
C PRO A 107 10.94 -17.65 7.66
#